data_AF-A0A0B7IDK9-F1
#
_entry.id   AF-A0A0B7IDK9-F1
#
_cell.length_a   1.000
_cell.length_b   1.000
_cell.length_c   1.000
_cell.angle_alpha   90.00
_cell.angle_beta   90.00
_cell.angle_gamma   90.00
#
_symmetry.space_group_name_H-M   'P 1'
#
loop_
_entity.id
_entity.type
_entity.pdbx_description
1 polymer ?
#
loop_
_entity_poly.entity_id
_entity_poly.type
_entity_poly.pdbx_seq_one_letter_code
_entity_poly.pdbx_strand_id
1 'polypeptide(L)'
;MERILGSLIIEIRKYKTIMKSNVVYRWRFIPVLMLLLPLFVQAQQIGSAGKLLQNEARRTFTPPIVSGQHSDYRWEMNYELGYAEVFIRIPERGRFTVQLGDQEMTSSTGMFRFFDVPVSNQKLTIFYGRNLIYRVTIYPKNETRLLLDFFSNGGLFLLDELELRTNQQNYYGNRWNDIWNQFYGKRVMKGNDFEQFFKNYCREPFDNDKMKYYQMLKGTTAFTTQQIGQLMEQLSFETNRMALAKEATDEVVDPQNLYMLYDFFQFKSTADRFRDYLINKQQQR
;
A
#
# COMPACT_ATOMS: atom_id res chain seq x y z
N MET A 1 -46.21 -55.97 -90.06
CA MET A 1 -46.99 -56.71 -89.06
C MET A 1 -46.07 -57.00 -87.91
N GLU A 2 -46.20 -56.23 -86.84
CA GLU A 2 -47.19 -56.50 -85.79
C GLU A 2 -46.56 -57.38 -84.72
N ARG A 3 -46.75 -56.95 -83.47
CA ARG A 3 -47.14 -57.78 -82.32
C ARG A 3 -46.26 -59.03 -82.11
N ILE A 4 -45.71 -59.24 -80.93
CA ILE A 4 -46.45 -59.73 -79.76
C ILE A 4 -45.36 -59.78 -78.68
N LEU A 5 -45.46 -58.98 -77.60
CA LEU A 5 -46.28 -59.24 -76.41
C LEU A 5 -45.76 -60.49 -75.66
N GLY A 6 -45.53 -60.49 -74.36
CA GLY A 6 -45.71 -59.49 -73.34
C GLY A 6 -45.20 -60.08 -72.04
N SER A 7 -44.47 -59.30 -71.24
CA SER A 7 -44.27 -59.63 -69.81
C SER A 7 -43.73 -58.47 -68.97
N LEU A 8 -43.07 -57.43 -69.53
CA LEU A 8 -42.39 -56.43 -68.67
C LEU A 8 -43.07 -55.06 -68.50
N ILE A 9 -44.34 -54.90 -68.89
CA ILE A 9 -45.09 -53.64 -68.70
C ILE A 9 -46.45 -53.92 -68.05
N ILE A 10 -46.45 -54.53 -66.86
CA ILE A 10 -47.60 -54.47 -65.95
C ILE A 10 -47.08 -54.43 -64.51
N GLU A 11 -46.52 -53.29 -64.08
CA GLU A 11 -46.61 -52.92 -62.67
C GLU A 11 -46.51 -51.41 -62.39
N ILE A 12 -46.80 -50.55 -63.39
CA ILE A 12 -46.82 -49.08 -63.23
C ILE A 12 -48.26 -48.52 -63.22
N ARG A 13 -49.29 -49.37 -63.02
CA ARG A 13 -50.68 -48.91 -62.85
C ARG A 13 -51.44 -49.70 -61.79
N LYS A 14 -51.03 -49.55 -60.54
CA LYS A 14 -51.94 -49.54 -59.40
C LYS A 14 -51.40 -48.50 -58.43
N TYR A 15 -52.28 -47.73 -57.79
CA TYR A 15 -51.97 -46.64 -56.86
C TYR A 15 -51.69 -45.26 -57.45
N LYS A 16 -52.56 -44.83 -58.38
CA LYS A 16 -52.97 -43.41 -58.45
C LYS A 16 -54.43 -43.27 -58.03
N THR A 17 -54.72 -43.52 -56.75
CA THR A 17 -55.98 -43.10 -56.11
C THR A 17 -55.77 -43.01 -54.58
N ILE A 18 -55.69 -41.78 -54.04
CA ILE A 18 -56.28 -41.35 -52.73
C ILE A 18 -55.61 -41.97 -51.46
N MET A 19 -54.93 -41.28 -50.52
CA MET A 19 -55.17 -39.97 -49.87
C MET A 19 -53.88 -39.26 -49.41
N LYS A 20 -53.86 -37.94 -49.68
CA LYS A 20 -53.43 -36.81 -48.84
C LYS A 20 -52.64 -37.11 -47.54
N SER A 21 -51.35 -36.75 -47.51
CA SER A 21 -50.87 -35.60 -46.70
C SER A 21 -49.45 -35.18 -47.10
N ASN A 22 -49.38 -33.91 -47.51
CA ASN A 22 -48.29 -32.93 -47.39
C ASN A 22 -46.83 -33.25 -47.75
N VAL A 23 -46.47 -32.68 -48.90
CA VAL A 23 -45.29 -31.83 -49.17
C VAL A 23 -43.93 -32.51 -49.36
N VAL A 24 -43.54 -32.44 -50.64
CA VAL A 24 -42.25 -32.68 -51.30
C VAL A 24 -41.06 -32.01 -50.60
N TYR A 25 -40.06 -32.80 -50.21
CA TYR A 25 -38.70 -32.32 -49.96
C TYR A 25 -37.98 -32.05 -51.29
N ARG A 26 -37.79 -30.77 -51.64
CA ARG A 26 -36.79 -30.35 -52.63
C ARG A 26 -35.43 -30.27 -51.95
N TRP A 27 -34.45 -30.94 -52.55
CA TRP A 27 -33.05 -30.92 -52.16
C TRP A 27 -32.50 -29.49 -52.11
N ARG A 28 -32.07 -29.07 -50.92
CA ARG A 28 -31.02 -28.06 -50.74
C ARG A 28 -29.95 -28.69 -49.86
N PHE A 29 -28.74 -28.70 -50.39
CA PHE A 29 -27.50 -29.07 -49.71
C PHE A 29 -27.45 -28.45 -48.29
N ILE A 30 -27.37 -29.30 -47.28
CA ILE A 30 -26.83 -28.95 -45.97
C ILE A 30 -26.00 -30.14 -45.51
N PRO A 31 -24.66 -30.14 -45.72
CA PRO A 31 -23.82 -30.95 -44.86
C PRO A 31 -23.87 -30.30 -43.48
N VAL A 32 -24.34 -31.06 -42.50
CA VAL A 32 -24.22 -30.73 -41.08
C VAL A 32 -22.72 -30.71 -40.77
N LEU A 33 -22.13 -29.52 -40.89
CA LEU A 33 -20.81 -29.22 -40.37
C LEU A 33 -20.95 -29.25 -38.85
N MET A 34 -20.52 -30.34 -38.21
CA MET A 34 -20.20 -30.31 -36.80
C MET A 34 -19.18 -29.18 -36.60
N LEU A 35 -19.66 -28.06 -36.07
CA LEU A 35 -18.86 -26.94 -35.63
C LEU A 35 -18.09 -27.43 -34.39
N LEU A 36 -16.97 -28.13 -34.63
CA LEU A 36 -15.84 -28.10 -33.72
C LEU A 36 -15.43 -26.63 -33.67
N LEU A 37 -16.02 -25.87 -32.73
CA LEU A 37 -15.42 -24.63 -32.29
C LEU A 37 -14.01 -25.02 -31.82
N PRO A 38 -12.93 -24.59 -32.48
CA PRO A 38 -11.65 -24.61 -31.81
C PRO A 38 -11.86 -23.72 -30.59
N LEU A 39 -11.79 -24.33 -29.40
CA LEU A 39 -11.44 -23.57 -28.21
C LEU A 39 -10.05 -23.02 -28.52
N PHE A 40 -10.01 -21.84 -29.13
CA PHE A 40 -8.80 -21.04 -29.21
C PHE A 40 -8.48 -20.68 -27.77
N VAL A 41 -7.69 -21.52 -27.11
CA VAL A 41 -6.87 -21.07 -25.99
C VAL A 41 -5.90 -20.07 -26.61
N GLN A 42 -6.28 -18.79 -26.63
CA GLN A 42 -5.33 -17.73 -26.90
C GLN A 42 -4.35 -17.72 -25.72
N ALA A 43 -3.29 -18.52 -25.83
CA ALA A 43 -2.13 -18.37 -24.97
C ALA A 43 -1.60 -16.95 -25.19
N GLN A 44 -1.58 -16.16 -24.12
CA GLN A 44 -1.13 -14.77 -24.20
C GLN A 44 0.32 -14.74 -24.71
N GLN A 45 0.53 -14.12 -25.88
CA GLN A 45 1.86 -13.97 -26.45
C GLN A 45 2.65 -12.93 -25.65
N ILE A 46 3.94 -13.19 -25.44
CA ILE A 46 4.86 -12.29 -24.73
C ILE A 46 4.86 -10.92 -25.42
N GLY A 47 4.70 -9.86 -24.63
CA GLY A 47 4.71 -8.49 -25.15
C GLY A 47 3.46 -8.08 -25.92
N SER A 48 2.40 -8.92 -25.93
CA SER A 48 1.08 -8.52 -26.45
C SER A 48 0.41 -7.43 -25.59
N ALA A 49 0.82 -7.31 -24.32
CA ALA A 49 0.44 -6.24 -23.41
C ALA A 49 1.68 -5.43 -23.03
N GLY A 50 1.66 -4.11 -23.29
CA GLY A 50 2.70 -3.17 -22.86
C GLY A 50 3.66 -2.69 -23.94
N LYS A 51 4.50 -1.72 -23.58
CA LYS A 51 5.54 -1.14 -24.45
C LYS A 51 6.89 -1.77 -24.11
N LEU A 52 7.61 -2.26 -25.11
CA LEU A 52 8.98 -2.75 -24.94
C LEU A 52 9.92 -1.59 -24.55
N LEU A 53 10.60 -1.72 -23.42
CA LEU A 53 11.70 -0.84 -23.03
C LEU A 53 13.01 -1.46 -23.52
N GLN A 54 13.81 -0.68 -24.27
CA GLN A 54 15.05 -1.18 -24.84
C GLN A 54 16.08 -1.42 -23.74
N ASN A 55 16.75 -2.57 -23.78
CA ASN A 55 17.83 -2.88 -22.85
C ASN A 55 19.08 -2.04 -23.18
N GLU A 56 19.50 -1.20 -22.25
CA GLU A 56 20.68 -0.33 -22.40
C GLU A 56 22.00 -1.04 -22.02
N ALA A 57 21.93 -2.20 -21.36
CA ALA A 57 23.12 -2.94 -20.96
C ALA A 57 23.77 -3.68 -22.14
N ARG A 58 25.10 -3.54 -22.28
CA ARG A 58 25.90 -4.38 -23.19
C ARG A 58 25.90 -5.81 -22.67
N ARG A 59 25.24 -6.73 -23.38
CA ARG A 59 25.14 -8.13 -22.97
C ARG A 59 26.52 -8.78 -22.93
N THR A 60 26.97 -9.15 -21.74
CA THR A 60 28.14 -10.03 -21.49
C THR A 60 27.72 -11.47 -21.18
N PHE A 61 26.43 -11.70 -20.93
CA PHE A 61 25.83 -12.99 -20.66
C PHE A 61 24.48 -13.08 -21.40
N THR A 62 24.23 -14.21 -22.05
CA THR A 62 22.93 -14.52 -22.65
C THR A 62 22.23 -15.51 -21.73
N PRO A 63 21.14 -15.12 -21.03
CA PRO A 63 20.35 -16.08 -20.29
C PRO A 63 19.81 -17.15 -21.25
N PRO A 64 19.51 -18.37 -20.77
CA PRO A 64 18.94 -19.42 -21.60
C PRO A 64 17.76 -18.86 -22.40
N ILE A 65 17.85 -18.95 -23.74
CA ILE A 65 16.78 -18.47 -24.62
C ILE A 65 15.58 -19.40 -24.40
N VAL A 66 14.52 -18.87 -23.81
CA VAL A 66 13.21 -19.54 -23.78
C VAL A 66 12.64 -19.44 -25.19
N SER A 67 12.80 -20.51 -25.99
CA SER A 67 12.30 -20.61 -27.37
C SER A 67 10.78 -20.43 -27.43
N GLY A 68 10.32 -19.76 -28.48
CA GLY A 68 9.05 -19.01 -28.59
C GLY A 68 7.73 -19.79 -28.61
N GLN A 69 7.68 -21.02 -28.12
CA GLN A 69 6.44 -21.73 -27.82
C GLN A 69 6.66 -22.67 -26.62
N HIS A 70 6.89 -22.11 -25.44
CA HIS A 70 6.82 -22.92 -24.21
C HIS A 70 5.50 -22.61 -23.49
N SER A 71 4.74 -23.65 -23.18
CA SER A 71 3.51 -23.64 -22.39
C SER A 71 3.72 -23.26 -20.91
N ASP A 72 4.97 -23.03 -20.50
CA ASP A 72 5.36 -22.95 -19.09
C ASP A 72 5.48 -21.51 -18.57
N TYR A 73 5.00 -20.52 -19.33
CA TYR A 73 4.79 -19.18 -18.78
C TYR A 73 3.74 -19.26 -17.68
N ARG A 74 4.22 -19.16 -16.43
CA ARG A 74 3.35 -19.07 -15.26
C ARG A 74 2.94 -17.62 -15.06
N TRP A 75 1.88 -17.22 -15.75
CA TRP A 75 1.26 -15.92 -15.57
C TRP A 75 0.52 -15.83 -14.22
N GLU A 76 0.11 -16.98 -13.69
CA GLU A 76 -0.58 -17.10 -12.42
C GLU A 76 0.40 -17.50 -11.32
N MET A 77 0.49 -16.67 -10.29
CA MET A 77 1.05 -17.09 -9.00
C MET A 77 0.01 -17.92 -8.27
N ASN A 78 0.45 -19.04 -7.68
CA ASN A 78 -0.39 -19.83 -6.81
C ASN A 78 -0.46 -19.16 -5.43
N TYR A 79 -1.64 -18.62 -5.10
CA TYR A 79 -1.95 -17.99 -3.82
C TYR A 79 -2.78 -18.89 -2.88
N GLU A 80 -2.93 -20.19 -3.17
CA GLU A 80 -3.76 -21.13 -2.39
C GLU A 80 -3.33 -21.25 -0.93
N LEU A 81 -2.03 -21.07 -0.65
CA LEU A 81 -1.48 -21.07 0.71
C LEU A 81 -1.67 -19.72 1.42
N GLY A 82 -2.16 -18.70 0.72
CA GLY A 82 -2.26 -17.35 1.20
C GLY A 82 -1.02 -16.51 0.95
N TYR A 83 -1.14 -15.21 1.19
CA TYR A 83 -0.04 -14.24 1.07
C TYR A 83 -0.04 -13.24 2.22
N ALA A 84 1.12 -12.65 2.48
CA ALA A 84 1.29 -11.60 3.46
C ALA A 84 2.22 -10.51 2.92
N GLU A 85 2.27 -9.41 3.65
CA GLU A 85 3.26 -8.36 3.46
C GLU A 85 4.12 -8.20 4.72
N VAL A 86 5.41 -7.96 4.54
CA VAL A 86 6.35 -7.80 5.68
C VAL A 86 7.18 -6.56 5.48
N PHE A 87 6.93 -5.54 6.30
CA PHE A 87 7.54 -4.24 6.17
C PHE A 87 8.46 -3.99 7.36
N ILE A 88 9.73 -3.69 7.07
CA ILE A 88 10.78 -3.56 8.06
C ILE A 88 11.40 -2.17 7.94
N ARG A 89 11.55 -1.49 9.07
CA ARG A 89 12.29 -0.24 9.17
C ARG A 89 13.57 -0.46 9.97
N ILE A 90 14.65 0.15 9.49
CA ILE A 90 15.96 0.22 10.14
C ILE A 90 16.32 1.70 10.29
N PRO A 91 16.05 2.30 11.47
CA PRO A 91 16.23 3.74 11.67
C PRO A 91 17.68 4.22 11.58
N GLU A 92 18.68 3.37 11.82
CA GLU A 92 20.09 3.78 11.81
C GLU A 92 20.58 4.21 10.43
N ARG A 93 19.84 3.89 9.36
CA ARG A 93 20.19 4.16 7.94
C ARG A 93 21.55 3.55 7.55
N GLY A 94 21.81 3.50 6.25
CA GLY A 94 23.00 2.84 5.72
C GLY A 94 22.65 1.60 4.91
N ARG A 95 23.64 1.02 4.22
CA ARG A 95 23.43 -0.02 3.22
C ARG A 95 23.21 -1.38 3.87
N PHE A 96 21.96 -1.64 4.24
CA PHE A 96 21.54 -2.94 4.74
C PHE A 96 21.00 -3.81 3.60
N THR A 97 21.19 -5.12 3.74
CA THR A 97 20.54 -6.15 2.93
C THR A 97 19.63 -6.94 3.84
N VAL A 98 18.33 -6.96 3.51
CA VAL A 98 17.33 -7.73 4.23
C VAL A 98 16.88 -8.85 3.33
N GLN A 99 16.99 -10.08 3.82
CA GLN A 99 16.55 -11.29 3.15
C GLN A 99 15.38 -11.88 3.93
N LEU A 100 14.27 -12.15 3.24
CA LEU A 100 13.09 -12.80 3.79
C LEU A 100 12.70 -13.98 2.91
N GLY A 101 12.98 -15.19 3.38
CA GLY A 101 12.77 -16.39 2.58
C GLY A 101 13.65 -16.38 1.32
N ASP A 102 13.01 -16.43 0.16
CA ASP A 102 13.62 -16.35 -1.18
C ASP A 102 13.75 -14.91 -1.72
N GLN A 103 13.15 -13.93 -1.05
CA GLN A 103 13.25 -12.52 -1.42
C GLN A 103 14.42 -11.84 -0.72
N GLU A 104 15.10 -10.94 -1.42
CA GLU A 104 16.17 -10.12 -0.86
C GLU A 104 16.09 -8.68 -1.39
N MET A 105 16.32 -7.71 -0.51
CA MET A 105 16.38 -6.30 -0.85
C MET A 105 17.60 -5.64 -0.22
N THR A 106 18.35 -4.86 -1.00
CA THR A 106 19.43 -4.01 -0.50
C THR A 106 19.04 -2.55 -0.66
N SER A 107 19.10 -1.78 0.42
CA SER A 107 18.72 -0.36 0.42
C SER A 107 19.51 0.43 1.46
N SER A 108 19.72 1.72 1.18
CA SER A 108 20.28 2.68 2.13
C SER A 108 19.22 3.54 2.85
N THR A 109 17.95 3.43 2.44
CA THR A 109 16.85 4.26 2.96
C THR A 109 16.36 3.83 4.34
N GLY A 110 16.73 2.62 4.77
CA GLY A 110 16.23 2.03 6.01
C GLY A 110 14.80 1.50 5.92
N MET A 111 14.19 1.46 4.72
CA MET A 111 12.84 0.93 4.53
C MET A 111 12.87 -0.27 3.59
N PHE A 112 12.36 -1.40 4.05
CA PHE A 112 12.31 -2.67 3.32
C PHE A 112 10.87 -3.17 3.26
N ARG A 113 10.40 -3.53 2.07
CA ARG A 113 9.00 -3.95 1.84
C ARG A 113 9.00 -5.22 1.01
N PHE A 114 8.49 -6.28 1.62
CA PHE A 114 8.31 -7.57 0.96
C PHE A 114 6.81 -7.77 0.73
N PHE A 115 6.48 -8.08 -0.52
CA PHE A 115 5.12 -8.33 -0.98
C PHE A 115 5.01 -9.80 -1.38
N ASP A 116 3.78 -10.31 -1.42
CA ASP A 116 3.49 -11.69 -1.80
C ASP A 116 4.31 -12.71 -1.01
N VAL A 117 4.51 -12.43 0.28
CA VAL A 117 5.29 -13.29 1.18
C VAL A 117 4.46 -14.53 1.48
N PRO A 118 4.96 -15.76 1.24
CA PRO A 118 4.21 -16.97 1.52
C PRO A 118 3.88 -17.11 3.01
N VAL A 119 2.66 -17.54 3.33
CA VAL A 119 2.16 -17.78 4.70
C VAL A 119 2.74 -19.10 5.23
N SER A 120 4.04 -19.09 5.45
CA SER A 120 4.82 -20.20 6.00
C SER A 120 5.93 -19.64 6.88
N ASN A 121 6.71 -20.51 7.53
CA ASN A 121 7.82 -20.06 8.36
C ASN A 121 8.85 -19.33 7.51
N GLN A 122 8.94 -18.01 7.67
CA GLN A 122 9.86 -17.18 6.89
C GLN A 122 11.11 -16.88 7.68
N LYS A 123 12.27 -17.22 7.13
CA LYS A 123 13.55 -16.84 7.71
C LYS A 123 13.89 -15.41 7.29
N LEU A 124 13.93 -14.51 8.27
CA LEU A 124 14.39 -13.13 8.11
C LEU A 124 15.87 -13.03 8.50
N THR A 125 16.71 -12.55 7.60
CA THR A 125 18.14 -12.29 7.85
C THR A 125 18.46 -10.85 7.47
N ILE A 126 19.21 -10.15 8.33
CA ILE A 126 19.65 -8.76 8.09
C ILE A 126 21.18 -8.73 8.07
N PHE A 127 21.72 -8.12 7.02
CA PHE A 127 23.13 -7.87 6.84
C PHE A 127 23.42 -6.36 6.83
N TYR A 128 24.56 -5.97 7.40
CA TYR A 128 25.15 -4.65 7.19
C TYR A 128 26.40 -4.81 6.32
N GLY A 129 26.34 -4.30 5.08
CA GLY A 129 27.33 -4.62 4.06
C GLY A 129 27.34 -6.13 3.76
N ARG A 130 28.41 -6.83 4.14
CA ARG A 130 28.54 -8.31 3.98
C ARG A 130 28.38 -9.09 5.29
N ASN A 131 28.22 -8.39 6.42
CA ASN A 131 28.21 -9.02 7.73
C ASN A 131 26.77 -9.34 8.13
N LEU A 132 26.50 -10.60 8.51
CA LEU A 132 25.23 -10.98 9.11
C LEU A 132 25.16 -10.38 10.51
N ILE A 133 24.14 -9.56 10.76
CA ILE A 133 23.96 -8.90 12.06
C ILE A 133 22.71 -9.36 12.80
N TYR A 134 21.74 -9.97 12.11
CA TYR A 134 20.53 -10.49 12.74
C TYR A 134 19.90 -11.61 11.92
N ARG A 135 19.29 -12.59 12.61
CA ARG A 135 18.52 -13.66 11.98
C ARG A 135 17.41 -14.14 12.92
N VAL A 136 16.19 -14.25 12.40
CA VAL A 136 15.04 -14.77 13.13
C VAL A 136 14.08 -15.48 12.17
N THR A 137 13.22 -16.37 12.68
CA THR A 137 12.08 -16.92 11.92
C THR A 137 10.83 -16.16 12.32
N ILE A 138 10.09 -15.63 11.34
CA ILE A 138 8.80 -14.97 11.53
C ILE A 138 7.67 -15.84 10.94
N TYR A 139 6.45 -15.60 11.42
CA TYR A 139 5.27 -16.42 11.12
C TYR A 139 4.14 -15.53 10.59
N PRO A 140 4.25 -15.01 9.35
CA PRO A 140 3.23 -14.16 8.76
C PRO A 140 1.90 -14.91 8.62
N LYS A 141 0.78 -14.22 8.85
CA LYS A 141 -0.58 -14.78 8.67
C LYS A 141 -1.14 -14.39 7.32
N ASN A 142 -2.10 -15.17 6.83
CA ASN A 142 -2.76 -14.89 5.57
C ASN A 142 -3.44 -13.51 5.57
N GLU A 143 -3.25 -12.78 4.48
CA GLU A 143 -3.78 -11.44 4.22
C GLU A 143 -3.45 -10.44 5.33
N THR A 144 -2.26 -10.55 5.92
CA THR A 144 -1.77 -9.60 6.92
C THR A 144 -0.54 -8.84 6.43
N ARG A 145 -0.34 -7.65 7.01
CA ARG A 145 0.91 -6.89 6.92
C ARG A 145 1.56 -6.79 8.28
N LEU A 146 2.77 -7.31 8.40
CA LEU A 146 3.62 -7.13 9.59
C LEU A 146 4.42 -5.84 9.48
N LEU A 147 4.38 -5.01 10.52
CA LEU A 147 5.21 -3.81 10.68
C LEU A 147 6.28 -4.05 11.75
N LEU A 148 7.56 -3.97 11.37
CA LEU A 148 8.67 -4.48 12.18
C LEU A 148 9.89 -3.54 12.30
N ASP A 149 10.17 -2.97 13.47
CA ASP A 149 11.41 -2.19 13.64
C ASP A 149 12.58 -3.11 13.93
N PHE A 150 13.69 -2.87 13.25
CA PHE A 150 14.97 -3.45 13.64
C PHE A 150 15.91 -2.36 14.13
N PHE A 151 16.46 -2.57 15.32
CA PHE A 151 17.55 -1.79 15.86
C PHE A 151 18.76 -2.72 16.04
N SER A 152 19.91 -2.32 15.54
CA SER A 152 21.17 -3.08 15.62
C SER A 152 21.58 -3.42 17.05
N ASN A 153 21.18 -2.61 18.04
CA ASN A 153 21.43 -2.82 19.46
C ASN A 153 20.22 -3.41 20.24
N GLY A 154 19.06 -3.57 19.61
CA GLY A 154 17.81 -3.95 20.28
C GLY A 154 17.12 -5.18 19.69
N GLY A 155 17.46 -5.59 18.47
CA GLY A 155 16.80 -6.66 17.75
C GLY A 155 15.55 -6.20 17.01
N LEU A 156 14.66 -7.15 16.71
CA LEU A 156 13.46 -6.94 15.90
C LEU A 156 12.21 -6.82 16.78
N PHE A 157 11.41 -5.78 16.55
CA PHE A 157 10.20 -5.46 17.27
C PHE A 157 9.00 -5.47 16.33
N LEU A 158 7.99 -6.27 16.63
CA LEU A 158 6.70 -6.20 15.96
C LEU A 158 5.91 -5.02 16.52
N LEU A 159 5.59 -4.06 15.66
CA LEU A 159 4.79 -2.89 16.01
C LEU A 159 3.30 -3.15 15.83
N ASP A 160 2.95 -3.76 14.70
CA ASP A 160 1.55 -4.01 14.35
C ASP A 160 1.41 -5.15 13.32
N GLU A 161 0.22 -5.75 13.29
CA GLU A 161 -0.20 -6.75 12.32
C GLU A 161 -1.56 -6.32 11.73
N LEU A 162 -1.54 -5.82 10.50
CA LEU A 162 -2.71 -5.21 9.86
C LEU A 162 -3.38 -6.17 8.89
N GLU A 163 -4.71 -6.30 8.95
CA GLU A 163 -5.47 -7.04 7.94
C GLU A 163 -5.52 -6.28 6.61
N LEU A 164 -5.09 -6.93 5.52
CA LEU A 164 -5.05 -6.34 4.18
C LEU A 164 -6.43 -6.20 3.55
N ARG A 165 -7.46 -6.93 4.00
CA ARG A 165 -8.82 -6.84 3.42
C ARG A 165 -9.52 -5.52 3.75
N THR A 166 -9.26 -4.97 4.93
CA THR A 166 -9.95 -3.79 5.46
C THR A 166 -9.13 -2.50 5.28
N ASN A 167 -7.84 -2.60 4.97
CA ASN A 167 -6.88 -1.49 5.03
C ASN A 167 -6.30 -1.05 3.67
N GLN A 168 -6.96 -1.37 2.54
CA GLN A 168 -6.35 -1.25 1.20
C GLN A 168 -5.95 0.17 0.78
N GLN A 169 -6.55 1.23 1.36
CA GLN A 169 -6.45 2.57 0.78
C GLN A 169 -5.35 3.50 1.36
N ASN A 170 -4.79 3.24 2.55
CA ASN A 170 -4.15 4.31 3.33
C ASN A 170 -2.62 4.27 3.48
N TYR A 171 -1.93 3.36 2.80
CA TYR A 171 -0.61 2.93 3.25
C TYR A 171 0.47 3.05 2.16
N TYR A 172 0.69 4.26 1.63
CA TYR A 172 1.78 4.56 0.70
C TYR A 172 2.43 5.92 1.00
N GLY A 173 3.75 6.04 0.72
CA GLY A 173 4.49 7.30 0.84
C GLY A 173 4.64 7.84 2.26
N ASN A 174 4.55 9.17 2.42
CA ASN A 174 4.84 9.89 3.66
C ASN A 174 3.96 9.50 4.87
N ARG A 175 2.79 8.88 4.63
CA ARG A 175 1.91 8.37 5.70
C ARG A 175 2.51 7.17 6.44
N TRP A 176 3.44 6.44 5.81
CA TRP A 176 4.17 5.35 6.49
C TRP A 176 4.97 5.85 7.69
N ASN A 177 5.64 6.98 7.54
CA ASN A 177 6.40 7.55 8.66
C ASN A 177 5.47 7.85 9.84
N ASP A 178 4.22 8.22 9.59
CA ASP A 178 3.27 8.57 10.65
C ASP A 178 2.83 7.35 11.46
N ILE A 179 2.55 6.23 10.78
CA ILE A 179 2.17 4.97 11.42
C ILE A 179 3.31 4.46 12.30
N TRP A 180 4.54 4.44 11.77
CA TRP A 180 5.68 3.95 12.52
C TRP A 180 6.06 4.86 13.69
N ASN A 181 6.01 6.18 13.49
CA ASN A 181 6.38 7.13 14.52
C ASN A 181 5.33 7.22 15.64
N GLN A 182 4.07 6.83 15.37
CA GLN A 182 3.03 6.73 16.40
C GLN A 182 3.44 5.80 17.57
N PHE A 183 4.28 4.79 17.32
CA PHE A 183 4.73 3.84 18.35
C PHE A 183 5.87 4.36 19.24
N TYR A 184 6.54 5.46 18.86
CA TYR A 184 7.74 5.97 19.56
C TYR A 184 7.59 7.38 20.13
N GLY A 185 6.41 8.00 19.99
CA GLY A 185 6.14 9.30 20.57
C GLY A 185 5.04 10.06 19.84
N LYS A 186 4.92 11.33 20.21
CA LYS A 186 3.93 12.25 19.67
C LYS A 186 4.19 12.46 18.18
N ARG A 187 3.15 12.36 17.37
CA ARG A 187 3.22 12.64 15.93
C ARG A 187 3.65 14.08 15.73
N VAL A 188 4.63 14.34 14.87
CA VAL A 188 5.03 15.73 14.57
C VAL A 188 3.99 16.36 13.66
N MET A 189 3.44 17.51 14.05
CA MET A 189 2.48 18.28 13.26
C MET A 189 3.16 18.83 12.00
N LYS A 190 2.85 18.25 10.84
CA LYS A 190 3.41 18.68 9.55
C LYS A 190 2.76 19.97 9.07
N GLY A 191 3.43 20.72 8.19
CA GLY A 191 2.95 22.01 7.69
C GLY A 191 1.53 21.99 7.10
N ASN A 192 1.21 21.04 6.22
CA ASN A 192 -0.12 20.95 5.61
C ASN A 192 -1.21 20.59 6.64
N ASP A 193 -0.91 19.67 7.57
CA ASP A 193 -1.83 19.27 8.62
C ASP A 193 -2.04 20.44 9.61
N PHE A 194 -0.97 21.18 9.89
CA PHE A 194 -1.00 22.38 10.70
C PHE A 194 -1.87 23.47 10.09
N GLU A 195 -1.77 23.75 8.79
CA GLU A 195 -2.62 24.76 8.14
C GLU A 195 -4.11 24.45 8.30
N GLN A 196 -4.49 23.18 8.13
CA GLN A 196 -5.88 22.76 8.31
C GLN A 196 -6.31 22.87 9.78
N PHE A 197 -5.47 22.40 10.70
CA PHE A 197 -5.70 22.53 12.14
C PHE A 197 -5.85 23.99 12.56
N PHE A 198 -4.90 24.84 12.15
CA PHE A 198 -4.83 26.26 12.44
C PHE A 198 -6.07 26.99 11.92
N LYS A 199 -6.53 26.67 10.70
CA LYS A 199 -7.77 27.23 10.15
C LYS A 199 -8.98 26.93 11.01
N ASN A 200 -9.10 25.71 11.55
CA ASN A 200 -10.19 25.35 12.44
C ASN A 200 -10.04 25.99 13.81
N TYR A 201 -8.83 25.99 14.37
CA TYR A 201 -8.51 26.69 15.61
C TYR A 201 -8.88 28.19 15.53
N CYS A 202 -8.60 28.87 14.42
CA CYS A 202 -8.97 30.27 14.23
C CYS A 202 -10.48 30.51 14.07
N ARG A 203 -11.28 29.49 13.76
CA ARG A 203 -12.74 29.60 13.67
C ARG A 203 -13.42 29.59 15.04
N GLU A 204 -12.74 29.07 16.06
CA GLU A 204 -13.28 29.08 17.41
C GLU A 204 -13.43 30.53 17.91
N PRO A 205 -14.63 30.92 18.38
CA PRO A 205 -14.92 32.33 18.68
C PRO A 205 -14.23 32.83 19.96
N PHE A 206 -14.00 31.93 20.93
CA PHE A 206 -13.45 32.29 22.23
C PHE A 206 -12.11 31.59 22.49
N ASP A 207 -11.22 32.26 23.20
CA ASP A 207 -9.92 31.70 23.59
C ASP A 207 -10.05 30.37 24.35
N ASN A 208 -11.07 30.21 25.19
CA ASN A 208 -11.28 28.96 25.93
C ASN A 208 -11.55 27.78 24.99
N ASP A 209 -12.26 28.01 23.89
CA ASP A 209 -12.57 26.95 22.91
C ASP A 209 -11.36 26.65 22.04
N LYS A 210 -10.59 27.69 21.67
CA LYS A 210 -9.24 27.54 21.07
C LYS A 210 -8.33 26.67 21.95
N MET A 211 -8.25 26.97 23.24
CA MET A 211 -7.44 26.21 24.19
C MET A 211 -7.87 24.74 24.26
N LYS A 212 -9.18 24.46 24.35
CA LYS A 212 -9.71 23.08 24.30
C LYS A 212 -9.36 22.39 22.98
N TYR A 213 -9.46 23.10 21.86
CA TYR A 213 -9.14 22.58 20.53
C TYR A 213 -7.67 22.17 20.42
N TYR A 214 -6.75 22.97 20.98
CA TYR A 214 -5.34 22.60 21.14
C TYR A 214 -5.17 21.37 22.06
N GLN A 215 -5.84 21.37 23.22
CA GLN A 215 -5.73 20.30 24.21
C GLN A 215 -6.18 18.93 23.68
N MET A 216 -7.06 18.87 22.67
CA MET A 216 -7.43 17.62 22.00
C MET A 216 -6.23 16.86 21.40
N LEU A 217 -5.15 17.56 21.06
CA LEU A 217 -3.94 16.97 20.46
C LEU A 217 -2.80 16.78 21.46
N LYS A 218 -2.97 17.24 22.70
CA LYS A 218 -1.97 17.11 23.76
C LYS A 218 -1.64 15.64 24.02
N GLY A 219 -0.36 15.32 24.18
CA GLY A 219 0.07 13.94 24.44
C GLY A 219 0.12 13.04 23.20
N THR A 220 -0.51 13.44 22.09
CA THR A 220 -0.53 12.67 20.83
C THR A 220 0.26 13.33 19.71
N THR A 221 0.38 14.67 19.74
CA THR A 221 0.97 15.45 18.66
C THR A 221 1.96 16.48 19.22
N ALA A 222 3.15 16.57 18.62
CA ALA A 222 4.14 17.59 18.92
C ALA A 222 4.16 18.64 17.81
N PHE A 223 4.31 19.91 18.18
CA PHE A 223 4.35 21.06 17.29
C PHE A 223 5.77 21.62 17.20
N THR A 224 6.08 22.41 16.17
CA THR A 224 7.27 23.27 16.23
C THR A 224 7.00 24.47 17.12
N THR A 225 8.05 25.04 17.70
CA THR A 225 7.94 26.25 18.52
C THR A 225 7.31 27.40 17.72
N GLN A 226 7.63 27.51 16.42
CA GLN A 226 7.01 28.48 15.53
C GLN A 226 5.49 28.26 15.37
N GLN A 227 5.04 27.01 15.20
CA GLN A 227 3.61 26.68 15.13
C GLN A 227 2.88 27.06 16.43
N ILE A 228 3.50 26.83 17.59
CA ILE A 228 2.95 27.27 18.88
C ILE A 228 2.85 28.80 18.95
N GLY A 229 3.87 29.53 18.48
CA GLY A 229 3.83 30.99 18.38
C GLY A 229 2.64 31.48 17.57
N GLN A 230 2.37 30.87 16.40
CA GLN A 230 1.20 31.19 15.58
C GLN A 230 -0.13 30.96 16.32
N LEU A 231 -0.24 29.89 17.11
CA LEU A 231 -1.44 29.64 17.93
C LEU A 231 -1.61 30.69 19.04
N MET A 232 -0.50 31.13 19.66
CA MET A 232 -0.51 32.19 20.66
C MET A 232 -1.00 33.51 20.07
N GLU A 233 -0.62 33.86 18.84
CA GLU A 233 -1.04 35.10 18.19
C GLU A 233 -2.56 35.24 18.07
N GLN A 234 -3.28 34.13 17.99
CA GLN A 234 -4.73 34.10 17.82
C GLN A 234 -5.51 34.17 19.14
N LEU A 235 -4.82 34.15 20.29
CA LEU A 235 -5.45 34.30 21.60
C LEU A 235 -5.56 35.78 21.97
N SER A 236 -6.73 36.18 22.46
CA SER A 236 -7.06 37.55 22.80
C SER A 236 -6.49 37.94 24.17
N PHE A 237 -6.40 36.98 25.10
CA PHE A 237 -5.96 37.22 26.47
C PHE A 237 -4.56 36.66 26.74
N GLU A 238 -3.72 37.49 27.37
CA GLU A 238 -2.35 37.14 27.77
C GLU A 238 -2.28 35.99 28.77
N THR A 239 -3.29 35.84 29.62
CA THR A 239 -3.42 34.69 30.51
C THR A 239 -3.52 33.38 29.73
N ASN A 240 -4.22 33.38 28.60
CA ASN A 240 -4.37 32.20 27.75
C ASN A 240 -3.12 31.96 26.90
N ARG A 241 -2.47 33.00 26.39
CA ARG A 241 -1.15 32.89 25.73
C ARG A 241 -0.12 32.24 26.65
N MET A 242 -0.09 32.65 27.92
CA MET A 242 0.79 32.08 28.94
C MET A 242 0.42 30.64 29.28
N ALA A 243 -0.87 30.32 29.37
CA ALA A 243 -1.32 28.94 29.58
C ALA A 243 -0.90 28.04 28.42
N LEU A 244 -1.15 28.45 27.17
CA LEU A 244 -0.75 27.72 25.97
C LEU A 244 0.77 27.51 25.92
N ALA A 245 1.56 28.57 26.13
CA ALA A 245 3.02 28.49 26.09
C ALA A 245 3.57 27.50 27.13
N LYS A 246 3.01 27.48 28.35
CA LYS A 246 3.39 26.51 29.39
C LYS A 246 3.01 25.10 29.01
N GLU A 247 1.77 24.88 28.58
CA GLU A 247 1.29 23.56 28.17
C GLU A 247 2.09 22.98 26.99
N ALA A 248 2.50 23.84 26.05
CA ALA A 248 3.24 23.43 24.87
C ALA A 248 4.70 23.04 25.14
N THR A 249 5.27 23.38 26.30
CA THR A 249 6.70 23.13 26.56
C THR A 249 7.12 21.66 26.53
N ASP A 250 6.20 20.71 26.76
CA ASP A 250 6.45 19.26 26.62
C ASP A 250 5.88 18.67 25.31
N GLU A 251 5.31 19.53 24.47
CA GLU A 251 4.64 19.22 23.21
C GLU A 251 5.37 19.85 22.01
N VAL A 252 6.64 20.26 22.18
CA VAL A 252 7.48 20.82 21.09
C VAL A 252 8.54 19.85 20.60
N VAL A 253 8.78 19.85 19.29
CA VAL A 253 9.85 19.05 18.67
C VAL A 253 11.24 19.69 18.75
N ASP A 254 11.28 21.01 18.96
CA ASP A 254 12.48 21.83 18.98
C ASP A 254 12.60 22.62 20.31
N PRO A 255 12.73 21.94 21.46
CA PRO A 255 12.71 22.57 22.79
C PRO A 255 13.81 23.62 22.98
N GLN A 256 14.93 23.52 22.25
CA GLN A 256 16.00 24.52 22.24
C GLN A 256 15.54 25.90 21.75
N ASN A 257 14.44 25.96 20.97
CA ASN A 257 13.90 27.19 20.42
C ASN A 257 12.81 27.82 21.30
N LEU A 258 12.44 27.23 22.44
CA LEU A 258 11.34 27.70 23.30
C LEU A 258 11.47 29.17 23.72
N TYR A 259 12.69 29.72 23.77
CA TYR A 259 12.92 31.14 24.05
C TYR A 259 12.25 32.06 23.01
N MET A 260 12.01 31.60 21.78
CA MET A 260 11.35 32.36 20.72
C MET A 260 9.88 32.66 21.04
N LEU A 261 9.23 31.89 21.92
CA LEU A 261 7.86 32.17 22.36
C LEU A 261 7.75 33.51 23.11
N TYR A 262 8.88 34.06 23.58
CA TYR A 262 8.95 35.38 24.23
C TYR A 262 8.34 36.49 23.36
N ASP A 263 8.59 36.44 22.05
CA ASP A 263 8.18 37.50 21.11
C ASP A 263 6.67 37.48 20.80
N PHE A 264 5.96 36.42 21.20
CA PHE A 264 4.52 36.25 20.94
C PHE A 264 3.63 36.73 22.11
N PHE A 265 4.24 37.27 23.18
CA PHE A 265 3.54 37.95 24.26
C PHE A 265 3.40 39.45 23.98
N GLN A 266 2.23 40.01 24.26
CA GLN A 266 1.93 41.43 24.11
C GLN A 266 2.51 42.28 25.25
N PHE A 267 2.65 41.71 26.45
CA PHE A 267 3.23 42.43 27.59
C PHE A 267 4.55 41.81 28.02
N LYS A 268 5.56 42.69 28.19
CA LYS A 268 6.87 42.32 28.72
C LYS A 268 6.78 41.59 30.07
N SER A 269 5.85 41.98 30.93
CA SER A 269 5.65 41.33 32.24
C SER A 269 5.22 39.86 32.10
N THR A 270 4.37 39.53 31.13
CA THR A 270 3.99 38.13 30.85
C THR A 270 5.17 37.35 30.28
N ALA A 271 5.90 37.97 29.34
CA ALA A 271 7.07 37.39 28.70
C ALA A 271 8.18 37.07 29.72
N ASP A 272 8.46 37.99 30.64
CA ASP A 272 9.42 37.80 31.73
C ASP A 272 8.98 36.65 32.67
N ARG A 273 7.68 36.56 33.00
CA ARG A 273 7.15 35.42 33.77
C ARG A 273 7.30 34.08 33.03
N PHE A 274 7.21 34.07 31.71
CA PHE A 274 7.45 32.85 30.91
C PHE A 274 8.93 32.47 30.90
N ARG A 275 9.84 33.46 30.77
CA ARG A 275 11.28 33.24 30.91
C ARG A 275 11.62 32.60 32.26
N ASP A 276 11.10 33.15 33.36
CA ASP A 276 11.34 32.62 34.70
C ASP A 276 10.81 31.19 34.84
N TYR A 277 9.64 30.89 34.23
CA TYR A 277 9.11 29.53 34.17
C TYR A 277 10.06 28.56 33.46
N LEU A 278 10.63 28.95 32.31
CA LEU A 278 11.58 28.09 31.58
C LEU A 278 12.86 27.84 32.39
N ILE A 279 13.42 28.87 33.03
CA ILE A 279 14.61 28.75 33.89
C ILE A 279 14.35 27.76 35.03
N ASN A 280 13.22 27.90 35.74
CA ASN A 280 12.85 27.01 36.83
C ASN A 280 12.63 25.57 36.35
N LYS A 281 12.01 25.38 35.18
CA LYS A 281 11.78 24.04 34.60
C LYS A 281 13.09 23.34 34.24
N GLN A 282 14.10 24.07 33.78
CA GLN A 282 15.42 23.50 33.48
C GLN A 282 16.17 23.06 34.73
N GLN A 283 16.02 23.77 35.85
CA GLN A 283 16.68 23.42 37.12
C GLN A 283 16.08 22.18 37.81
N GLN A 284 14.87 21.76 37.40
CA GLN A 284 14.15 20.61 37.97
C GLN A 284 14.31 19.31 37.16
N ARG A 285 15.05 19.36 36.04
CA ARG A 285 15.40 18.19 35.21
C ARG A 285 16.80 17.69 35.55
#